data_AF-A0A3P7J6J6-F1
#
_entry.id   AF-A0A3P7J6J6-F1
#
_cell.length_a   1.000
_cell.length_b   1.000
_cell.length_c   1.000
_cell.angle_alpha   90.00
_cell.angle_beta   90.00
_cell.angle_gamma   90.00
#
_symmetry.space_group_name_H-M   'P 1'
#
loop_
_entity.id
_entity.type
_entity.pdbx_description
1 polymer ?
#
loop_
_entity_poly.entity_id
_entity_poly.type
_entity_poly.pdbx_seq_one_letter_code
_entity_poly.pdbx_strand_id
1 'polypeptide(L)'
;MFIVVYLLQALPSCIPDCVGTALAFTESGRPLRDIGDKLIIEDDFFARERIYEVEKRCRKCEIIDYFAVLADKEGHYLGYNPENNLMYLDREHHFNRFAKQRLQILYNRLAQEFESSKLFDHHEF
;
A
#
# COMPACT_ATOMS: atom_id res chain seq x y z
N MET A 1 -16.56 -12.04 -21.75
CA MET A 1 -15.83 -12.02 -20.46
C MET A 1 -14.33 -11.80 -20.65
N PHE A 2 -13.82 -10.64 -20.23
CA PHE A 2 -12.38 -10.39 -20.15
C PHE A 2 -12.00 -10.16 -18.69
N ILE A 3 -11.20 -11.06 -18.12
CA ILE A 3 -10.71 -10.95 -16.75
C ILE A 3 -9.65 -9.85 -16.69
N VAL A 4 -9.88 -8.84 -15.85
CA VAL A 4 -8.87 -7.85 -15.47
C VAL A 4 -7.98 -8.44 -14.39
N VAL A 5 -6.66 -8.29 -14.53
CA VAL A 5 -5.67 -8.74 -13.57
C VAL A 5 -5.13 -7.54 -12.81
N TYR A 6 -5.39 -7.48 -11.51
CA TYR A 6 -4.89 -6.39 -10.67
C TYR A 6 -3.47 -6.71 -10.20
N LEU A 7 -2.54 -5.81 -10.51
CA LEU A 7 -1.14 -5.89 -10.13
C LEU A 7 -0.90 -4.94 -8.97
N LEU A 8 -0.48 -5.47 -7.82
CA LEU A 8 -0.12 -4.64 -6.68
C LEU A 8 1.24 -3.98 -6.93
N GLN A 9 1.31 -2.65 -6.80
CA GLN A 9 2.57 -1.91 -6.87
C GLN A 9 3.45 -2.13 -5.63
N ALA A 10 4.76 -2.02 -5.81
CA ALA A 10 5.73 -2.07 -4.72
C ALA A 10 5.65 -0.82 -3.82
N LEU A 11 5.76 -1.04 -2.51
CA LEU A 11 5.98 0.00 -1.51
C LEU A 11 7.49 0.13 -1.23
N PRO A 12 7.96 1.29 -0.74
CA PRO A 12 9.34 1.46 -0.28
C PRO A 12 9.74 0.43 0.77
N SER A 13 11.00 0.02 0.71
CA SER A 13 11.59 -0.93 1.64
C SER A 13 11.86 -0.26 2.97
N CYS A 14 11.43 -0.91 4.04
CA CYS A 14 11.76 -0.52 5.40
C CYS A 14 13.07 -1.19 5.86
N ILE A 15 13.71 -0.63 6.87
CA ILE A 15 14.82 -1.25 7.59
C ILE A 15 14.44 -2.64 8.11
N PRO A 16 15.42 -3.56 8.25
CA PRO A 16 15.22 -4.82 8.95
C PRO A 16 14.60 -4.57 10.33
N ASP A 17 13.56 -5.34 10.67
CA ASP A 17 12.79 -5.16 11.90
C ASP A 17 12.27 -3.71 12.11
N CYS A 18 11.71 -3.15 11.04
CA CYS A 18 11.02 -1.86 10.99
C CYS A 18 10.12 -1.61 12.21
N VAL A 19 9.26 -2.58 12.53
CA VAL A 19 8.30 -2.49 13.61
C VAL A 19 8.98 -2.57 14.97
N GLY A 20 9.99 -3.43 15.14
CA GLY A 20 10.79 -3.46 16.37
C GLY A 20 11.54 -2.16 16.62
N THR A 21 12.14 -1.57 15.58
CA THR A 21 12.84 -0.28 15.66
C THR A 21 11.89 0.86 16.02
N ALA A 22 10.72 0.91 15.39
CA ALA A 22 9.67 1.88 15.71
C ALA A 22 9.19 1.74 17.16
N LEU A 23 8.97 0.51 17.64
CA LEU A 23 8.57 0.25 19.03
C LEU A 23 9.65 0.72 20.01
N ALA A 24 10.90 0.34 19.81
CA ALA A 24 12.02 0.76 20.67
C ALA A 24 12.17 2.30 20.70
N PHE A 25 11.92 2.96 19.57
CA PHE A 25 11.89 4.42 19.51
C PHE A 25 10.77 5.00 20.39
N THR A 26 9.57 4.43 20.35
CA THR A 26 8.45 4.89 21.19
C THR A 26 8.61 4.58 22.66
N GLU A 27 9.28 3.49 23.02
CA GLU A 27 9.60 3.13 24.41
C GLU A 27 10.49 4.18 25.09
N SER A 28 11.23 4.98 24.32
CA SER A 28 11.98 6.14 24.83
C SER A 28 11.10 7.35 25.21
N GLY A 29 9.77 7.24 25.06
CA GLY A 29 8.81 8.31 25.31
C GLY A 29 8.65 9.30 24.15
N ARG A 30 9.29 9.03 23.00
CA ARG A 30 9.20 9.88 21.80
C ARG A 30 8.09 9.41 20.87
N PRO A 31 7.26 10.32 20.32
CA PRO A 31 6.23 9.94 19.36
C PRO A 31 6.85 9.53 18.01
N LEU A 32 6.28 8.53 17.34
CA LEU A 32 6.79 8.03 16.05
C LEU A 32 7.02 9.12 15.01
N ARG A 33 6.18 10.16 14.94
CA ARG A 33 6.38 11.29 14.00
C ARG A 33 7.78 11.93 14.06
N ASP A 34 8.46 11.84 15.21
CA ASP A 34 9.80 12.41 15.40
C ASP A 34 10.91 11.51 14.79
N ILE A 35 10.57 10.28 14.36
CA ILE A 35 11.50 9.39 13.68
C ILE A 35 11.70 9.81 12.21
N GLY A 36 10.70 10.48 11.61
CA GLY A 36 10.73 10.92 10.22
C GLY A 36 10.74 9.75 9.25
N ASP A 37 11.63 9.83 8.26
CA ASP A 37 11.86 8.86 7.18
C ASP A 37 12.87 7.77 7.53
N LYS A 38 13.45 7.78 8.74
CA LYS A 38 14.55 6.87 9.13
C LYS A 38 14.21 5.38 9.13
N LEU A 39 12.92 5.04 9.03
CA LEU A 39 12.49 3.66 8.87
C LEU A 39 12.64 3.20 7.43
N ILE A 40 12.59 4.10 6.44
CA ILE A 40 12.62 3.75 5.03
C ILE A 40 14.06 3.78 4.51
N ILE A 41 14.48 2.71 3.85
CA ILE A 41 15.83 2.61 3.25
C ILE A 41 15.80 3.14 1.82
N GLU A 42 14.83 2.70 1.02
CA GLU A 42 14.79 2.97 -0.42
C GLU A 42 13.35 2.93 -0.96
N ASP A 43 13.07 3.75 -1.97
CA ASP A 43 11.76 3.85 -2.64
C ASP A 43 11.44 2.65 -3.57
N ASP A 44 12.23 1.57 -3.49
CA ASP A 44 12.09 0.36 -4.31
C ASP A 44 11.85 0.65 -5.81
N PHE A 45 12.52 1.68 -6.32
CA PHE A 45 12.31 2.23 -7.67
C PHE A 45 12.33 1.15 -8.76
N PHE A 46 13.31 0.24 -8.73
CA PHE A 46 13.43 -0.83 -9.72
C PHE A 46 12.30 -1.85 -9.63
N ALA A 47 11.75 -2.11 -8.43
CA ALA A 47 10.59 -2.98 -8.29
C ALA A 47 9.34 -2.31 -8.87
N ARG A 48 9.18 -1.00 -8.65
CA ARG A 48 8.09 -0.21 -9.23
C ARG A 48 8.14 -0.20 -10.76
N GLU A 49 9.30 0.09 -11.33
CA GLU A 49 9.53 0.05 -12.78
C GLU A 49 9.26 -1.34 -13.37
N ARG A 50 9.69 -2.40 -12.68
CA ARG A 50 9.42 -3.78 -13.13
C ARG A 50 7.91 -4.07 -13.21
N ILE A 51 7.12 -3.59 -12.25
CA ILE A 51 5.67 -3.79 -12.24
C ILE A 51 5.00 -2.95 -13.33
N TYR A 52 5.46 -1.70 -13.56
CA TYR A 52 5.02 -0.88 -14.69
C TYR A 52 5.29 -1.57 -16.03
N GLU A 53 6.46 -2.18 -16.21
CA GLU A 53 6.77 -2.92 -17.43
C GLU A 53 5.88 -4.15 -17.64
N VAL A 54 5.40 -4.80 -16.58
CA VAL A 54 4.41 -5.88 -16.68
C VAL A 54 3.06 -5.34 -17.13
N GLU A 55 2.60 -4.23 -16.56
CA GLU A 55 1.34 -3.59 -16.95
C GLU A 55 1.34 -3.17 -18.42
N LYS A 56 2.40 -2.50 -18.91
CA LYS A 56 2.53 -2.10 -20.32
C LYS A 56 2.36 -3.26 -21.31
N ARG A 57 2.80 -4.46 -20.92
CA ARG A 57 2.74 -5.67 -21.75
C ARG A 57 1.42 -6.43 -21.59
N CYS A 58 0.67 -6.14 -20.55
CA CYS A 58 -0.58 -6.79 -20.21
C CYS A 58 -1.78 -5.93 -20.61
N ARG A 59 -2.45 -6.28 -21.71
CA ARG A 59 -3.62 -5.54 -22.23
C ARG A 59 -4.84 -5.46 -21.31
N LYS A 60 -4.83 -6.20 -20.19
CA LYS A 60 -5.96 -6.33 -19.25
C LYS A 60 -5.48 -6.25 -17.80
N CYS A 61 -4.36 -5.60 -17.56
CA CYS A 61 -3.88 -5.39 -16.20
C CYS A 61 -4.17 -3.96 -15.76
N GLU A 62 -4.38 -3.81 -14.46
CA GLU A 62 -4.43 -2.51 -13.80
C GLU A 62 -3.48 -2.54 -12.61
N ILE A 63 -2.69 -1.49 -12.44
CA ILE A 63 -1.85 -1.33 -11.25
C ILE A 63 -2.66 -0.72 -10.12
N ILE A 64 -2.63 -1.39 -8.97
CA ILE A 64 -3.18 -0.89 -7.71
C ILE A 64 -2.03 -0.41 -6.85
N ASP A 65 -1.99 0.91 -6.61
CA ASP A 65 -0.93 1.54 -5.84
C ASP A 65 -1.40 1.88 -4.41
N TYR A 66 -0.93 1.09 -3.44
CA TYR A 66 -1.18 1.34 -2.03
C TYR A 66 -0.43 2.57 -1.51
N PHE A 67 0.68 2.95 -2.17
CA PHE A 67 1.52 4.06 -1.74
C PHE A 67 0.69 5.34 -1.58
N ALA A 68 -0.10 5.69 -2.60
CA ALA A 68 -0.86 6.94 -2.62
C ALA A 68 -1.85 7.07 -1.44
N VAL A 69 -2.31 5.96 -0.88
CA VAL A 69 -3.27 5.93 0.23
C VAL A 69 -2.58 5.85 1.60
N LEU A 70 -1.35 5.38 1.63
CA LEU A 70 -0.53 5.24 2.83
C LEU A 70 0.48 6.36 3.01
N ALA A 71 0.68 7.21 2.00
CA ALA A 71 1.54 8.39 2.10
C ALA A 71 0.99 9.40 3.13
N ASP A 72 1.91 10.22 3.64
CA ASP A 72 1.61 11.42 4.42
C ASP A 72 1.09 12.56 3.51
N LYS A 73 0.91 13.75 4.09
CA LYS A 73 0.37 14.91 3.35
C LYS A 73 1.37 15.48 2.34
N GLU A 74 2.64 15.19 2.55
CA GLU A 74 3.77 15.60 1.74
C GLU A 74 4.04 14.59 0.61
N GLY A 75 3.35 13.45 0.61
CA GLY A 75 3.47 12.40 -0.40
C GLY A 75 4.57 11.38 -0.08
N HIS A 76 5.08 11.33 1.15
CA HIS A 76 6.07 10.35 1.58
C HIS A 76 5.41 9.15 2.24
N TYR A 77 5.84 7.95 1.86
CA TYR A 77 5.52 6.75 2.62
C TYR A 77 6.53 6.60 3.76
N LEU A 78 6.06 6.61 5.01
CA LEU A 78 6.92 6.53 6.20
C LEU A 78 6.87 5.15 6.89
N GLY A 79 6.02 4.23 6.43
CA GLY A 79 5.73 2.96 7.12
C GLY A 79 4.80 3.08 8.33
N TYR A 80 4.42 4.31 8.71
CA TYR A 80 3.48 4.64 9.78
C TYR A 80 2.70 5.90 9.43
N ASN A 81 1.61 6.15 10.16
CA ASN A 81 0.87 7.41 10.10
C ASN A 81 1.43 8.40 11.14
N PRO A 82 2.02 9.54 10.70
CA PRO A 82 2.61 10.52 11.61
C PRO A 82 1.57 11.30 12.44
N GLU A 83 0.29 11.32 12.04
CA GLU A 83 -0.75 12.04 12.76
C GLU A 83 -1.19 11.33 14.04
N ASN A 84 -1.20 9.99 14.02
CA ASN A 84 -1.69 9.18 15.14
C ASN A 84 -0.64 8.22 15.71
N ASN A 85 0.59 8.23 15.20
CA ASN A 85 1.71 7.40 15.63
C ASN A 85 1.41 5.89 15.57
N LEU A 86 0.75 5.43 14.50
CA LEU A 86 0.44 4.02 14.28
C LEU A 86 1.19 3.50 13.05
N MET A 87 1.94 2.42 13.25
CA MET A 87 2.55 1.65 12.15
C MET A 87 1.49 1.13 11.19
N TYR A 88 1.85 0.91 9.93
CA TYR A 88 0.96 0.26 8.96
C TYR A 88 1.11 -1.26 8.94
N LEU A 89 2.31 -1.76 9.23
CA LEU A 89 2.63 -3.19 9.24
C LEU A 89 2.72 -3.72 10.67
N ASP A 90 2.42 -5.01 10.85
CA ASP A 90 2.79 -5.76 12.05
C ASP A 90 4.21 -6.35 11.92
N ARG A 91 4.68 -7.05 12.97
CA ARG A 91 6.02 -7.66 12.99
C ARG A 91 6.22 -8.74 11.92
N GLU A 92 5.14 -9.29 11.38
CA GLU A 92 5.15 -10.31 10.33
C GLU A 92 4.99 -9.68 8.93
N HIS A 93 5.12 -8.36 8.81
CA HIS A 93 5.00 -7.60 7.56
C HIS A 93 3.60 -7.66 6.93
N HIS A 94 2.55 -7.92 7.72
CA HIS A 94 1.17 -7.81 7.24
C HIS A 94 0.58 -6.44 7.55
N PHE A 95 -0.31 -5.95 6.68
CA PHE A 95 -1.10 -4.77 7.02
C PHE A 95 -1.97 -5.03 8.23
N ASN A 96 -1.79 -4.19 9.25
CA ASN A 96 -2.63 -4.21 10.44
C ASN A 96 -4.00 -3.54 10.16
N ARG A 97 -4.85 -3.50 11.17
CA ARG A 97 -6.20 -2.95 11.05
C ARG A 97 -6.22 -1.48 10.58
N PHE A 98 -5.28 -0.66 11.01
CA PHE A 98 -5.24 0.76 10.67
C PHE A 98 -4.87 0.99 9.21
N ALA A 99 -3.88 0.25 8.71
CA ALA A 99 -3.55 0.26 7.28
C ALA A 99 -4.72 -0.26 6.44
N LYS A 100 -5.34 -1.37 6.85
CA LYS A 100 -6.52 -1.94 6.16
C LYS A 100 -7.68 -0.95 6.07
N GLN A 101 -7.93 -0.17 7.12
CA GLN A 101 -8.95 0.88 7.11
C GLN A 101 -8.66 1.97 6.06
N ARG A 102 -7.40 2.40 5.93
CA ARG A 102 -7.01 3.36 4.87
C ARG A 102 -7.16 2.74 3.49
N LEU A 103 -6.67 1.51 3.29
CA LEU A 103 -6.75 0.79 2.03
C LEU A 103 -8.19 0.42 1.63
N GLN A 104 -9.14 0.46 2.55
CA GLN A 104 -10.55 0.11 2.29
C GLN A 104 -11.15 0.89 1.12
N ILE A 105 -10.74 2.14 0.90
CA ILE A 105 -11.20 2.94 -0.24
C ILE A 105 -10.86 2.28 -1.58
N LEU A 106 -9.66 1.73 -1.72
CA LEU A 106 -9.22 1.02 -2.92
C LEU A 106 -10.00 -0.28 -3.08
N TYR A 107 -10.13 -1.06 -2.01
CA TYR A 107 -10.86 -2.33 -2.06
C TYR A 107 -12.35 -2.15 -2.33
N ASN A 108 -12.98 -1.08 -1.83
CA ASN A 108 -14.36 -0.75 -2.15
C ASN A 108 -14.54 -0.44 -3.63
N ARG A 109 -13.62 0.36 -4.20
CA ARG A 109 -13.62 0.66 -5.64
C ARG A 109 -13.48 -0.63 -6.47
N LEU A 110 -12.50 -1.46 -6.13
CA LEU A 110 -12.27 -2.75 -6.79
C LEU A 110 -13.50 -3.66 -6.71
N ALA A 111 -14.13 -3.76 -5.54
CA ALA A 111 -15.34 -4.57 -5.37
C ALA A 111 -16.48 -4.08 -6.28
N GLN A 112 -16.70 -2.77 -6.36
CA GLN A 112 -17.72 -2.17 -7.24
C GLN A 112 -17.42 -2.42 -8.73
N GLU A 113 -16.15 -2.31 -9.14
CA GLU A 113 -15.71 -2.61 -10.52
C GLU A 113 -15.94 -4.08 -10.86
N PHE A 114 -15.61 -4.98 -9.94
CA PHE A 114 -15.87 -6.42 -10.08
C PHE A 114 -17.37 -6.72 -10.17
N GLU A 115 -18.22 -6.13 -9.34
CA GLU A 115 -19.68 -6.30 -9.42
C GLU A 115 -20.26 -5.76 -10.72
N SER A 116 -19.82 -4.57 -11.13
CA SER A 116 -20.27 -3.94 -12.38
C SER A 116 -19.89 -4.77 -13.60
N SER A 117 -18.67 -5.34 -13.63
CA SER A 117 -18.25 -6.24 -14.71
C SER A 117 -19.16 -7.48 -14.85
N LYS A 118 -19.70 -7.99 -13.74
CA LYS A 118 -20.65 -9.11 -13.75
C LYS A 118 -22.03 -8.71 -14.26
N LEU A 119 -22.47 -7.46 -13.98
CA LEU A 119 -23.77 -6.96 -14.45
C LEU A 119 -23.81 -6.78 -15.97
N PHE A 120 -22.71 -6.38 -16.61
CA PHE A 120 -22.60 -6.32 -18.07
C PHE A 120 -22.66 -7.71 -18.74
N ASP A 121 -22.25 -8.78 -18.05
CA ASP A 121 -22.36 -10.16 -18.54
C ASP A 121 -23.81 -10.71 -18.47
N HIS A 122 -24.73 -10.05 -17.77
CA HIS A 122 -26.14 -10.50 -17.59
C HIS A 122 -27.17 -9.77 -18.46
N HIS A 123 -26.76 -8.81 -19.28
CA HIS A 123 -27.67 -8.04 -20.16
C HIS A 123 -27.43 -8.29 -21.66
N GLU A 124 -26.61 -9.29 -22.03
CA GLU A 124 -26.43 -9.76 -23.41
C GLU A 124 -27.25 -11.03 -23.76
N PHE A 125 -28.31 -11.34 -23.01
CA PHE A 125 -29.27 -12.40 -23.37
C PHE A 125 -30.72 -11.90 -23.34
#